data_AF-A0A256W663-F1
#
_entry.id   AF-A0A256W663-F1
#
_cell.length_a   1.000
_cell.length_b   1.000
_cell.length_c   1.000
_cell.angle_alpha   90.00
_cell.angle_beta   90.00
_cell.angle_gamma   90.00
#
_symmetry.space_group_name_H-M   'P 1'
#
loop_
_entity.id
_entity.type
_entity.pdbx_description
1 polymer ?
#
loop_
_entity_poly.entity_id
_entity_poly.type
_entity_poly.pdbx_seq_one_letter_code
_entity_poly.pdbx_strand_id
1 'polypeptide(L)'
;MMTFDEIKSPVNQEIKEFSATFKNSMKTTVPLLDLITRYIVKRKGKQMRPLFVFLTAKLFADTNEHTHRAAALIELLHTATLVHDDVVD
;
A
#
# COMPACT_ATOMS: atom_id res chain seq x y z
N MET A 1 -8.34 15.59 -20.92
CA MET A 1 -7.71 14.32 -20.46
C MET A 1 -7.60 14.43 -18.95
N MET A 2 -8.02 13.42 -18.17
CA MET A 2 -7.88 13.48 -16.70
C MET A 2 -6.41 13.35 -16.29
N THR A 3 -6.02 14.11 -15.28
CA THR A 3 -4.73 14.06 -14.60
C THR A 3 -4.72 12.99 -13.51
N PHE A 4 -3.52 12.60 -13.05
CA PHE A 4 -3.38 11.62 -11.98
C PHE A 4 -3.98 12.12 -10.65
N ASP A 5 -3.83 13.40 -10.35
CA ASP A 5 -4.37 13.99 -9.12
C ASP A 5 -5.90 14.02 -9.13
N GLU A 6 -6.52 14.23 -10.30
CA GLU A 6 -7.98 14.11 -10.46
C GLU A 6 -8.47 12.67 -10.23
N ILE A 7 -7.74 11.67 -10.74
CA ILE A 7 -8.07 10.24 -10.50
C ILE A 7 -7.96 9.89 -9.01
N LYS A 8 -6.97 10.46 -8.31
CA LYS A 8 -6.72 10.18 -6.90
C LYS A 8 -7.69 10.90 -5.97
N SER A 9 -8.24 12.03 -6.39
CA SER A 9 -9.10 12.91 -5.59
C SER A 9 -10.18 12.18 -4.77
N PRO A 10 -10.96 11.22 -5.34
CA PRO A 10 -12.06 10.57 -4.62
C PRO A 10 -11.63 9.72 -3.41
N VAL A 11 -10.36 9.29 -3.39
CA VAL A 11 -9.81 8.38 -2.38
C VAL A 11 -8.55 8.95 -1.71
N ASN A 12 -8.40 10.28 -1.74
CA ASN A 12 -7.19 10.92 -1.24
C ASN A 12 -7.01 10.75 0.28
N GLN A 13 -8.10 10.66 1.04
CA GLN A 13 -8.06 10.44 2.48
C GLN A 13 -7.55 9.02 2.79
N GLU A 14 -8.10 8.03 2.12
CA GLU A 14 -7.80 6.61 2.29
C GLU A 14 -6.34 6.33 1.93
N ILE A 15 -5.82 6.99 0.88
CA ILE A 15 -4.39 6.92 0.53
C ILE A 15 -3.49 7.55 1.60
N LYS A 16 -3.91 8.65 2.23
CA LYS A 16 -3.14 9.24 3.34
C LYS A 16 -3.08 8.30 4.54
N GLU A 17 -4.20 7.67 4.87
CA GLU A 17 -4.33 6.73 5.99
C GLU A 17 -3.65 5.37 5.70
N PHE A 18 -3.60 4.97 4.43
CA PHE A 18 -3.00 3.72 3.97
C PHE A 18 -1.54 3.56 4.42
N SER A 19 -0.74 4.63 4.36
CA SER A 19 0.67 4.58 4.76
C SER A 19 0.87 4.09 6.20
N ALA A 20 0.02 4.53 7.13
CA ALA A 20 0.05 4.09 8.51
C ALA A 20 -0.37 2.62 8.65
N THR A 21 -1.44 2.23 7.95
CA THR A 21 -1.95 0.84 7.93
C THR A 21 -0.89 -0.12 7.41
N PHE A 22 -0.26 0.22 6.28
CA PHE A 22 0.77 -0.60 5.65
C PHE A 22 2.00 -0.72 6.54
N LYS A 23 2.48 0.40 7.11
CA LYS A 23 3.61 0.38 8.05
C LYS A 23 3.30 -0.48 9.29
N ASN A 24 2.09 -0.40 9.83
CA ASN A 24 1.68 -1.22 10.98
C ASN A 24 1.66 -2.71 10.64
N SER A 25 1.28 -3.06 9.40
CA SER A 25 1.21 -4.45 8.92
C SER A 25 2.59 -5.12 8.79
N MET A 26 3.68 -4.34 8.71
CA MET A 26 5.06 -4.84 8.60
C MET A 26 5.85 -4.80 9.91
N LYS A 27 5.23 -4.41 11.03
CA LYS A 27 5.91 -4.39 12.34
C LYS A 27 6.34 -5.79 12.75
N THR A 28 7.54 -5.89 13.29
CA THR A 28 8.11 -7.14 13.80
C THR A 28 8.97 -6.87 15.03
N THR A 29 9.13 -7.88 15.89
CA THR A 29 10.04 -7.84 17.05
C THR A 29 11.45 -8.29 16.70
N VAL A 30 11.67 -8.84 15.49
CA VAL A 30 12.98 -9.32 15.03
C VAL A 30 13.82 -8.14 14.52
N PRO A 31 14.97 -7.80 15.14
CA PRO A 31 15.69 -6.56 14.84
C PRO A 31 16.15 -6.41 13.39
N LEU A 32 16.68 -7.48 12.79
CA LEU A 32 17.13 -7.46 11.40
C LEU A 32 15.97 -7.23 10.43
N LEU A 33 14.84 -7.89 10.66
CA LEU A 33 13.66 -7.75 9.82
C LEU A 33 13.01 -6.36 10.01
N ASP A 34 13.02 -5.78 11.21
CA ASP A 34 12.58 -4.39 11.44
C ASP A 34 13.44 -3.38 10.66
N LEU A 35 14.76 -3.58 10.61
CA LEU A 35 15.65 -2.73 9.80
C LEU A 35 15.31 -2.81 8.31
N ILE A 36 15.15 -4.04 7.78
CA ILE A 36 14.85 -4.28 6.36
C ILE A 36 13.47 -3.72 6.00
N THR A 37 12.43 -4.04 6.77
CA THR A 37 11.07 -3.55 6.53
C THR A 37 11.02 -2.03 6.53
N ARG A 38 11.67 -1.34 7.49
CA ARG A 38 11.77 0.13 7.51
C ARG A 38 12.41 0.71 6.25
N TYR A 39 13.41 0.04 5.69
CA TYR A 39 14.04 0.47 4.44
C TYR A 39 13.07 0.33 3.26
N ILE A 40 12.37 -0.80 3.19
CA ILE A 40 11.38 -1.08 2.16
C ILE A 40 10.22 -0.07 2.20
N VAL A 41 9.61 0.20 3.37
CA VAL A 41 8.48 1.13 3.50
C VAL A 41 8.86 2.57 3.12
N LYS A 42 10.14 2.95 3.30
CA LYS A 42 10.61 4.32 3.00
C LYS A 42 10.60 4.64 1.51
N ARG A 43 10.71 3.63 0.63
CA ARG A 43 10.67 3.83 -0.82
C ARG A 43 9.24 4.14 -1.25
N LYS A 44 8.93 5.40 -1.51
CA LYS A 44 7.60 5.82 -2.00
C LYS A 44 7.46 5.48 -3.48
N GLY A 45 6.69 4.43 -3.78
CA GLY A 45 6.13 4.20 -5.10
C GLY A 45 4.90 5.09 -5.36
N LYS A 46 4.31 4.95 -6.56
CA LYS A 46 3.04 5.62 -6.93
C LYS A 46 1.82 5.03 -6.20
N GLN A 47 1.98 3.91 -5.49
CA GLN A 47 0.93 3.21 -4.75
C GLN A 47 -0.30 2.89 -5.63
N MET A 48 -0.05 2.49 -6.88
CA MET A 48 -1.09 2.22 -7.87
C MET A 48 -2.03 1.09 -7.42
N ARG A 49 -1.49 0.04 -6.77
CA ARG A 49 -2.29 -1.10 -6.32
C ARG A 49 -3.27 -0.73 -5.19
N PRO A 50 -2.85 -0.08 -4.09
CA PRO A 50 -3.76 0.48 -3.09
C PRO A 50 -4.80 1.43 -3.69
N LEU A 51 -4.38 2.29 -4.63
CA LEU A 51 -5.28 3.23 -5.31
C LEU A 51 -6.41 2.51 -6.02
N PHE A 52 -6.13 1.43 -6.76
CA PHE A 52 -7.18 0.63 -7.41
C PHE A 52 -8.13 -0.03 -6.41
N VAL A 53 -7.63 -0.50 -5.26
CA VAL A 53 -8.48 -1.10 -4.22
C VAL A 53 -9.48 -0.08 -3.69
N PHE A 54 -9.03 1.12 -3.31
CA PHE A 54 -9.91 2.14 -2.75
C PHE A 54 -10.89 2.69 -3.79
N LEU A 55 -10.44 2.92 -5.03
CA LEU A 55 -11.33 3.36 -6.11
C LEU A 55 -12.40 2.31 -6.38
N THR A 56 -12.03 1.03 -6.45
CA THR A 56 -12.98 -0.06 -6.66
C THR A 56 -13.98 -0.16 -5.51
N ALA A 57 -13.52 -0.05 -4.26
CA ALA A 57 -14.42 -0.03 -3.12
C ALA A 57 -15.45 1.08 -3.24
N LYS A 58 -15.03 2.33 -3.50
CA LYS A 58 -15.91 3.50 -3.65
C LYS A 58 -16.90 3.42 -4.81
N LEU A 59 -16.69 2.54 -5.79
CA LEU A 59 -17.69 2.29 -6.83
C LEU A 59 -18.88 1.47 -6.32
N PHE A 60 -18.71 0.65 -5.29
CA PHE A 60 -19.73 -0.29 -4.80
C PHE A 60 -20.22 0.02 -3.39
N ALA A 61 -19.38 0.58 -2.52
CA ALA A 61 -19.68 0.90 -1.12
C ALA A 61 -18.66 1.88 -0.52
N ASP A 62 -18.90 2.33 0.71
CA ASP A 62 -17.89 3.08 1.45
C ASP A 62 -16.69 2.21 1.84
N THR A 63 -15.53 2.84 1.95
CA THR A 63 -14.30 2.20 2.41
C THR A 63 -14.35 1.98 3.91
N ASN A 64 -13.94 0.79 4.35
CA ASN A 64 -13.88 0.44 5.77
C ASN A 64 -12.56 -0.24 6.12
N GLU A 65 -12.41 -0.69 7.37
CA GLU A 65 -11.18 -1.33 7.83
C GLU A 65 -10.78 -2.54 6.98
N HIS A 66 -11.73 -3.32 6.47
CA HIS A 66 -11.46 -4.44 5.57
C HIS A 66 -10.88 -3.96 4.23
N THR A 67 -11.33 -2.83 3.70
CA THR A 67 -10.74 -2.22 2.50
C THR A 67 -9.29 -1.82 2.73
N HIS A 68 -8.99 -1.20 3.88
CA HIS A 68 -7.62 -0.83 4.25
C HIS A 68 -6.71 -2.05 4.43
N ARG A 69 -7.21 -3.11 5.09
CA ARG A 69 -6.50 -4.39 5.24
C ARG A 69 -6.24 -5.05 3.87
N ALA A 70 -7.22 -5.05 2.97
CA ALA A 70 -7.08 -5.58 1.62
C ALA A 70 -6.04 -4.80 0.80
N ALA A 71 -6.07 -3.47 0.84
CA ALA A 71 -5.07 -2.64 0.19
C ALA A 71 -3.66 -2.93 0.73
N ALA A 72 -3.52 -3.11 2.05
CA ALA A 72 -2.23 -3.41 2.68
C ALA A 72 -1.71 -4.80 2.28
N LEU A 73 -2.59 -5.79 2.23
CA LEU A 73 -2.26 -7.15 1.80
C LEU A 73 -1.75 -7.16 0.36
N ILE A 74 -2.44 -6.49 -0.57
CA ILE A 74 -2.01 -6.44 -1.98
C ILE A 74 -0.65 -5.76 -2.13
N GLU A 75 -0.42 -4.65 -1.43
CA GLU A 75 0.88 -3.97 -1.48
C GLU A 75 1.98 -4.79 -0.81
N LEU A 76 1.67 -5.55 0.24
CA LEU A 76 2.61 -6.47 0.88
C LEU A 76 3.04 -7.57 -0.08
N LEU A 77 2.08 -8.19 -0.79
CA LEU A 77 2.37 -9.22 -1.80
C LEU A 77 3.24 -8.66 -2.92
N HIS A 78 2.91 -7.48 -3.44
CA HIS A 78 3.75 -6.81 -4.43
C HIS A 78 5.18 -6.56 -3.91
N THR A 79 5.28 -6.08 -2.67
CA THR A 79 6.56 -5.79 -2.06
C THR A 79 7.40 -7.06 -1.91
N ALA A 80 6.76 -8.18 -1.55
CA ALA A 80 7.43 -9.47 -1.48
C ALA A 80 7.98 -9.91 -2.84
N THR A 81 7.20 -9.75 -3.93
CA THR A 81 7.71 -10.11 -5.27
C THR A 81 8.91 -9.24 -5.65
N LEU A 82 8.86 -7.92 -5.41
CA LEU A 82 10.00 -7.04 -5.70
C LEU A 82 11.28 -7.45 -4.97
N VAL A 83 11.17 -7.79 -3.68
CA VAL A 83 12.35 -8.20 -2.89
C VAL A 83 12.89 -9.55 -3.39
N HIS A 84 12.01 -10.47 -3.78
CA HIS A 84 12.45 -11.75 -4.35
C HIS A 84 13.09 -11.58 -5.72
N ASP A 85 12.50 -10.75 -6.60
CA ASP A 85 13.03 -10.44 -7.93
C ASP A 85 14.43 -9.79 -7.81
N ASP A 86 14.59 -8.79 -6.94
CA ASP A 86 15.87 -8.09 -6.67
C ASP A 86 17.00 -9.02 -6.14
N VAL A 87 16.69 -10.21 -5.63
CA VAL A 87 17.67 -11.19 -5.13
C VAL A 87 17.97 -12.28 -6.16
N VAL A 88 17.00 -12.58 -7.02
CA VAL A 88 17.16 -13.56 -8.12
C VAL A 88 17.94 -12.93 -9.27
N ASP A 89 17.70 -11.65 -9.55
CA ASP A 89 18.44 -10.83 -10.52
C ASP A 89 19.87 -10.49 -10.01
#